data_AF-A0A0B4C7D9-F1
#
_entry.id   AF-A0A0B4C7D9-F1
#
_cell.length_a   1.000
_cell.length_b   1.000
_cell.length_c   1.000
_cell.angle_alpha   90.00
_cell.angle_beta   90.00
_cell.angle_gamma   90.00
#
_symmetry.space_group_name_H-M   'P 1'
#
loop_
_entity.id
_entity.type
_entity.pdbx_description
1 polymer ?
#
loop_
_entity_poly.entity_id
_entity_poly.type
_entity_poly.pdbx_seq_one_letter_code
_entity_poly.pdbx_strand_id
1 'polypeptide(L)' 'MEHADFADLTQVHNLADRLARQSAPDVVVSNAALVAPVHHRTAGGIPLTIAVNFLAPTVLLRRLGEAFAHHASGSS' A
#
# COMPACT_ATOMS: atom_id res chain seq x y z
N MET A 1 -6.65 -11.59 -8.87
CA MET A 1 -6.38 -10.15 -8.67
C MET A 1 -6.36 -9.92 -7.17
N GLU A 2 -5.34 -9.26 -6.64
CA GLU A 2 -5.24 -8.98 -5.21
C GLU A 2 -6.13 -7.80 -4.83
N HIS A 3 -6.78 -7.85 -3.66
CA HIS A 3 -7.68 -6.80 -3.18
C HIS A 3 -7.29 -6.34 -1.77
N ALA A 4 -7.48 -5.05 -1.50
CA ALA A 4 -7.36 -4.43 -0.17
C ALA A 4 -8.16 -3.13 -0.13
N ASP A 5 -8.77 -2.84 1.01
CA ASP A 5 -9.30 -1.51 1.30
C ASP A 5 -8.15 -0.58 1.77
N PHE A 6 -7.94 0.53 1.06
CA PHE A 6 -6.89 1.51 1.38
C PHE A 6 -7.24 2.40 2.58
N ALA A 7 -8.48 2.33 3.09
CA ALA A 7 -8.86 2.91 4.37
C ALA A 7 -8.38 2.05 5.58
N ASP A 8 -7.93 0.82 5.34
CA ASP A 8 -7.45 -0.13 6.35
C ASP A 8 -5.96 -0.46 6.12
N LEU A 9 -5.08 0.13 6.93
CA LEU A 9 -3.64 -0.06 6.79
C LEU A 9 -3.20 -1.50 7.07
N THR A 10 -3.93 -2.27 7.87
CA THR A 10 -3.63 -3.69 8.09
C THR A 10 -3.84 -4.47 6.80
N GLN A 11 -4.90 -4.18 6.05
CA GLN A 11 -5.12 -4.78 4.73
C GLN A 11 -4.04 -4.35 3.72
N VAL A 12 -3.58 -3.11 3.77
CA VAL A 12 -2.48 -2.62 2.92
C VAL A 12 -1.17 -3.33 3.23
N HIS A 13 -0.85 -3.55 4.51
CA HIS A 13 0.31 -4.36 4.93
C HIS A 13 0.21 -5.79 4.39
N ASN A 14 -0.95 -6.42 4.57
CA ASN A 14 -1.18 -7.77 4.07
C ASN A 14 -1.08 -7.85 2.54
N LEU A 15 -1.54 -6.82 1.83
CA LEU A 15 -1.39 -6.73 0.38
C LEU A 15 0.09 -6.68 -0.02
N ALA A 16 0.88 -5.82 0.63
CA ALA A 16 2.32 -5.72 0.38
C ALA A 16 3.02 -7.08 0.57
N ASP A 17 2.68 -7.79 1.64
CA ASP A 17 3.28 -9.09 1.96
C ASP A 17 2.91 -10.16 0.91
N ARG A 18 1.70 -10.10 0.34
CA ARG A 18 1.28 -11.02 -0.74
C ARG A 18 1.96 -10.70 -2.06
N LEU A 19 2.10 -9.41 -2.41
CA LEU A 19 2.79 -8.97 -3.61
C LEU A 19 4.30 -9.23 -3.55
N ALA A 20 4.91 -9.10 -2.36
CA ALA A 20 6.34 -9.37 -2.16
C ALA A 20 6.74 -10.83 -2.41
N ARG A 21 5.78 -11.77 -2.41
CA ARG A 21 6.01 -13.18 -2.77
C ARG A 21 5.93 -13.46 -4.27
N GLN A 22 5.60 -12.45 -5.07
CA GLN A 22 5.55 -12.52 -6.52
C GLN A 22 6.84 -11.93 -7.10
N SER A 23 7.07 -12.12 -8.40
CA SER A 23 8.17 -11.46 -9.11
C SER A 23 8.02 -9.93 -9.04
N ALA A 24 9.14 -9.23 -8.89
CA ALA A 24 9.15 -7.78 -8.85
C ALA A 24 8.55 -7.20 -10.15
N PRO A 25 7.58 -6.28 -10.08
CA PRO A 25 7.06 -5.61 -11.26
C PRO A 25 8.03 -4.53 -11.75
N ASP A 26 8.05 -4.27 -13.05
CA ASP A 26 8.83 -3.15 -13.62
C ASP A 26 8.28 -1.78 -13.17
N VAL A 27 6.97 -1.71 -12.94
CA VAL A 27 6.26 -0.48 -12.60
C VAL A 27 5.19 -0.75 -11.56
N VAL A 28 5.12 0.11 -10.55
CA VAL A 28 4.00 0.19 -9.61
C VAL A 28 3.33 1.55 -9.76
N VAL A 29 2.04 1.56 -10.04
CA VAL A 29 1.25 2.80 -10.17
C VAL A 29 0.35 2.95 -8.95
N SER A 30 0.58 4.02 -8.17
CA SER A 30 -0.34 4.42 -7.10
C SER A 30 -1.43 5.32 -7.66
N ASN A 31 -2.51 4.71 -8.16
CA ASN A 31 -3.63 5.43 -8.78
C ASN A 31 -4.86 5.57 -7.86
N ALA A 32 -4.94 4.79 -6.78
CA ALA A 32 -6.08 4.84 -5.88
C ALA A 32 -6.16 6.22 -5.21
N ALA A 33 -7.28 6.91 -5.42
CA ALA A 33 -7.55 8.21 -4.83
C ALA A 33 -9.04 8.34 -4.49
N LEU A 34 -9.31 9.06 -3.42
CA LEU A 34 -10.64 9.29 -2.89
C LEU A 34 -10.78 10.77 -2.49
N VAL A 35 -11.87 11.38 -2.93
CA VAL A 35 -12.36 12.65 -2.38
C VAL A 35 -13.49 12.31 -1.42
N ALA A 36 -13.38 12.75 -0.17
CA ALA A 36 -14.36 12.48 0.87
C ALA A 36 -14.58 13.73 1.74
N PRO A 37 -15.75 13.85 2.40
CA PRO A 37 -15.99 14.93 3.35
C PRO A 37 -14.92 15.00 4.45
N VAL A 38 -14.56 16.22 4.86
CA VAL A 38 -13.47 16.47 5.82
C VAL A 38 -13.69 15.81 7.19
N HIS A 39 -14.94 15.51 7.55
CA HIS A 39 -15.28 14.85 8.82
C HIS A 39 -15.29 13.31 8.73
N HIS A 40 -15.19 12.73 7.53
CA HIS A 40 -15.09 11.27 7.40
C HIS A 40 -13.76 10.77 7.93
N ARG A 41 -13.84 9.65 8.65
CA ARG A 41 -12.71 8.99 9.30
C ARG A 41 -12.71 7.50 9.00
N THR A 42 -11.54 6.89 8.99
CA THR A 42 -11.41 5.43 9.06
C THR A 42 -11.87 4.92 10.42
N ALA A 43 -12.01 3.61 10.59
CA ALA A 43 -12.29 2.99 11.88
C ALA A 43 -11.25 3.36 12.96
N GLY A 44 -10.01 3.64 12.56
CA GLY A 44 -8.92 4.12 13.43
C GLY A 44 -8.92 5.63 13.70
N GLY A 45 -9.94 6.37 13.27
CA GLY A 45 -10.06 7.81 13.54
C GLY A 45 -9.19 8.71 12.65
N ILE A 46 -8.63 8.20 11.55
CA ILE A 46 -7.78 8.96 10.62
C ILE A 46 -8.66 9.61 9.54
N PRO A 47 -8.41 10.86 9.11
CA PRO A 47 -9.08 11.43 7.94
C PRO A 47 -9.02 10.51 6.73
N LEU A 48 -10.19 10.19 6.16
CA LEU A 48 -10.32 9.17 5.12
C LEU A 48 -9.49 9.50 3.87
N THR A 49 -9.45 10.78 3.47
CA THR A 49 -8.61 11.25 2.35
C THR A 49 -7.11 11.10 2.62
N ILE A 50 -6.66 11.31 3.86
CA ILE A 50 -5.27 11.13 4.26
C ILE A 50 -4.91 9.64 4.29
N ALA A 51 -5.79 8.79 4.82
CA ALA A 51 -5.59 7.35 4.85
C ALA A 51 -5.42 6.78 3.43
N VAL A 52 -6.39 7.07 2.54
CA VAL A 52 -6.45 6.47 1.20
C VAL A 52 -5.41 7.07 0.25
N ASN A 53 -5.27 8.39 0.20
CA ASN A 53 -4.49 9.04 -0.86
C ASN A 53 -3.01 9.19 -0.50
N PHE A 54 -2.66 9.06 0.78
CA PHE A 54 -1.30 9.30 1.25
C PHE A 54 -0.76 8.10 2.03
N LEU A 55 -1.38 7.75 3.17
CA LEU A 55 -0.80 6.73 4.07
C LEU A 55 -0.73 5.35 3.42
N ALA A 56 -1.83 4.88 2.80
CA ALA A 56 -1.85 3.58 2.14
C ALA A 56 -0.81 3.48 1.00
N PRO A 57 -0.72 4.43 0.04
CA PRO A 57 0.35 4.49 -0.94
C PRO A 57 1.75 4.48 -0.34
N THR A 58 2.04 5.34 0.63
CA THR A 58 3.36 5.43 1.24
C THR A 58 3.78 4.12 1.90
N VAL A 59 2.88 3.51 2.68
CA VAL A 59 3.15 2.23 3.35
C VAL A 59 3.38 1.11 2.33
N LEU A 60 2.51 1.01 1.33
CA LEU A 60 2.60 -0.03 0.30
C LEU A 60 3.92 0.10 -0.48
N LEU A 61 4.21 1.27 -1.03
CA LEU A 61 5.40 1.50 -1.87
C LEU A 61 6.70 1.32 -1.08
N ARG A 62 6.74 1.80 0.17
CA ARG A 62 7.92 1.61 1.04
C ARG A 62 8.20 0.12 1.28
N ARG A 63 7.17 -0.66 1.61
CA ARG A 63 7.32 -2.10 1.85
C ARG A 63 7.72 -2.88 0.62
N LEU A 64 7.12 -2.58 -0.54
CA LEU A 64 7.50 -3.23 -1.80
C LEU A 64 8.94 -2.89 -2.20
N GLY A 65 9.35 -1.63 -2.02
CA GLY A 65 10.73 -1.20 -2.26
C GLY A 65 11.73 -1.95 -1.39
N GLU A 66 11.46 -2.09 -0.09
CA GLU A 66 12.27 -2.89 0.84
C GLU A 66 12.31 -4.37 0.40
N ALA A 67 11.16 -4.97 0.14
CA ALA A 67 11.07 -6.38 -0.24
C ALA A 67 11.83 -6.70 -1.52
N PHE A 68 11.70 -5.90 -2.57
CA PHE A 68 12.35 -6.18 -3.85
C PHE A 68 13.83 -5.77 -3.89
N ALA A 69 14.25 -4.80 -3.06
CA ALA A 69 15.67 -4.53 -2.86
C ALA A 69 16.40 -5.76 -2.27
N HIS A 70 15.76 -6.47 -1.33
CA HIS A 70 16.32 -7.69 -0.76
C HIS A 70 16.42 -8.86 -1.76
N HIS A 71 15.48 -8.97 -2.70
CA HIS A 71 15.56 -9.96 -3.78
C HIS A 71 16.76 -9.72 -4.70
N ALA A 72 17.05 -8.46 -5.02
CA ALA A 72 18.22 -8.11 -5.85
C ALA A 72 19.55 -8.47 -5.17
N SER A 73 19.61 -8.43 -3.83
CA SER A 73 20.81 -8.80 -3.06
C SER A 73 20.98 -10.30 -2.80
N GLY A 74 19.96 -11.13 -3.02
CA GLY A 74 19.96 -12.57 -2.74
C GLY A 74 20.17 -13.48 -3.96
N SER A 75 20.39 -12.91 -5.15
CA SER A 75 20.63 -13.65 -6.41
C SER A 75 22.11 -13.69 -6.84
N SER A 76 23.05 -13.45 -5.91
CA SER A 76 24.50 -13.64 -6.13
C SER A 76 25.00 -14.99 -5.61
#